data_AF-A0A972HG89-F1
#
_entry.id   AF-A0A972HG89-F1
#
_cell.length_a   1.000
_cell.length_b   1.000
_cell.length_c   1.000
_cell.angle_alpha   90.00
_cell.angle_beta   90.00
_cell.angle_gamma   90.00
#
_symmetry.space_group_name_H-M   'P 1'
#
loop_
_entity.id
_entity.type
_entity.pdbx_description
1 polymer ?
#
loop_
_entity_poly.entity_id
_entity_poly.type
_entity_poly.pdbx_seq_one_letter_code
_entity_poly.pdbx_strand_id
1 'polypeptide(L)'
;MADHDAKWTTIWMARALAYIVYAYIIIVELLLLQGFLLRLFGADESAGYTRWAYNSLDRVMEPFRGIFTPIEFEGASVLDTSILFAMVIYGIIAIALRSLLDWLTFRLVKAQRAHEEQVAIDAAAASAAAAIAPQAYPATPAVPATPPATPDPNTGT
;
A
#
# COMPACT_ATOMS: atom_id res chain seq x y z
N MET A 1 24.11 -5.91 6.45
CA MET A 1 22.90 -6.54 5.89
C MET A 1 21.68 -6.32 6.78
N ALA A 2 21.76 -6.44 8.12
CA ALA A 2 20.61 -6.28 9.03
C ALA A 2 19.90 -4.89 9.02
N ASP A 3 20.60 -3.80 8.72
CA ASP A 3 20.02 -2.44 8.83
C ASP A 3 19.00 -2.09 7.73
N HIS A 4 19.04 -2.79 6.59
CA HIS A 4 18.10 -2.58 5.49
C HIS A 4 16.73 -3.20 5.81
N ASP A 5 16.74 -4.42 6.36
CA ASP A 5 15.53 -5.17 6.71
C ASP A 5 14.74 -4.50 7.85
N ALA A 6 15.46 -3.93 8.83
CA ALA A 6 14.86 -3.20 9.94
C ALA A 6 14.13 -1.92 9.48
N LYS A 7 14.72 -1.16 8.54
CA LYS A 7 14.12 0.07 8.00
C LYS A 7 12.86 -0.24 7.18
N TRP A 8 12.93 -1.28 6.34
CA TRP A 8 11.79 -1.70 5.52
C TRP A 8 10.62 -2.19 6.39
N THR A 9 10.92 -3.01 7.41
CA THR A 9 9.92 -3.53 8.35
C THR A 9 9.24 -2.41 9.15
N THR A 10 10.02 -1.41 9.61
CA THR A 10 9.47 -0.28 10.38
C THR A 10 8.46 0.52 9.57
N ILE A 11 8.76 0.79 8.29
CA ILE A 11 7.84 1.56 7.45
C ILE A 11 6.55 0.76 7.16
N TRP A 12 6.67 -0.55 6.95
CA TRP A 12 5.51 -1.41 6.75
C TRP A 12 4.62 -1.48 8.00
N MET A 13 5.22 -1.61 9.19
CA MET A 13 4.53 -1.57 10.48
C MET A 13 3.78 -0.26 10.71
N ALA A 14 4.45 0.88 10.48
CA ALA A 14 3.82 2.19 10.63
C ALA A 14 2.62 2.36 9.69
N ARG A 15 2.73 1.86 8.45
CA ARG A 15 1.64 1.86 7.48
C ARG A 15 0.48 0.96 7.92
N ALA A 16 0.76 -0.27 8.37
CA ALA A 16 -0.27 -1.19 8.84
C ALA A 16 -1.04 -0.60 10.03
N LEU A 17 -0.33 -0.01 10.99
CA LEU A 17 -0.93 0.68 12.13
C LEU A 17 -1.83 1.84 11.66
N ALA A 18 -1.35 2.68 10.75
CA ALA A 18 -2.14 3.79 10.23
C ALA A 18 -3.44 3.33 9.53
N TYR A 19 -3.41 2.21 8.80
CA TYR A 19 -4.63 1.61 8.24
C TYR A 19 -5.60 1.10 9.30
N ILE A 20 -5.10 0.47 10.36
CA ILE A 20 -5.93 0.01 11.47
C ILE A 20 -6.63 1.19 12.15
N VAL A 21 -5.89 2.26 12.44
CA VAL A 21 -6.45 3.48 13.02
C VAL A 21 -7.46 4.12 12.07
N TYR A 22 -7.15 4.22 10.77
CA TYR A 22 -8.09 4.74 9.78
C TYR A 22 -9.39 3.92 9.72
N ALA A 23 -9.29 2.59 9.67
CA ALA A 23 -10.46 1.71 9.67
C ALA A 23 -11.30 1.88 10.95
N TYR A 24 -10.66 2.02 12.10
CA TYR A 24 -11.35 2.32 13.36
C TYR A 24 -12.13 3.64 13.30
N ILE A 25 -11.52 4.71 12.77
CA ILE A 25 -12.21 6.00 12.62
C ILE A 25 -13.41 5.89 11.66
N ILE A 26 -13.30 5.12 10.57
CA ILE A 26 -14.44 4.87 9.68
C ILE A 26 -15.58 4.13 10.41
N ILE A 27 -15.25 3.16 11.26
CA ILE A 27 -16.27 2.47 12.09
C ILE A 27 -16.94 3.47 13.05
N VAL A 28 -16.17 4.35 13.70
CA VAL A 28 -16.70 5.41 14.56
C VAL A 28 -17.68 6.30 13.79
N GLU A 29 -17.32 6.73 12.58
CA GLU A 29 -18.16 7.56 11.72
C GLU A 29 -19.49 6.87 11.36
N LEU A 30 -19.45 5.57 11.06
CA LEU A 30 -20.65 4.78 10.78
C LEU A 30 -21.56 4.65 12.01
N LEU A 31 -20.99 4.48 13.19
CA LEU A 31 -21.74 4.45 14.45
C LEU A 31 -22.41 5.80 14.74
N LEU A 32 -21.70 6.91 14.50
CA LEU A 32 -22.23 8.26 14.64
C LEU A 32 -23.38 8.52 13.65
N LEU A 33 -23.16 8.22 12.37
CA LEU A 33 -24.17 8.40 11.32
C LEU A 33 -25.44 7.61 11.64
N GLN A 34 -25.31 6.32 11.96
CA GLN A 34 -26.47 5.50 12.31
C GLN A 34 -27.16 6.01 13.58
N GLY A 35 -26.40 6.27 14.64
CA GLY A 35 -26.95 6.77 15.90
C GLY A 35 -27.68 8.10 15.74
N PHE A 36 -27.10 9.01 14.94
CA PHE A 36 -27.73 10.27 14.55
C PHE A 36 -29.07 10.05 13.84
N LEU A 37 -29.10 9.19 12.81
CA LEU A 37 -30.33 8.91 12.06
C LEU A 37 -31.40 8.27 12.96
N LEU A 38 -31.04 7.34 13.84
CA LEU A 38 -32.00 6.72 14.77
C LEU A 38 -32.62 7.76 15.71
N ARG A 39 -31.81 8.65 16.29
CA ARG A 39 -32.33 9.74 17.14
C ARG A 39 -33.18 10.72 16.36
N LEU A 40 -32.74 11.10 15.16
CA LEU A 40 -33.45 12.05 14.31
C LEU A 40 -34.83 11.54 13.90
N PHE A 41 -34.97 10.24 13.65
CA PHE A 41 -36.24 9.61 13.30
C PHE A 41 -37.03 9.10 14.52
N GLY A 42 -36.53 9.29 15.74
CA GLY A 42 -37.19 8.85 16.97
C GLY A 42 -37.38 7.33 17.04
N ALA A 43 -36.34 6.57 16.71
CA ALA A 43 -36.35 5.11 16.72
C ALA A 43 -36.67 4.55 18.12
N ASP A 44 -37.44 3.46 18.16
CA ASP A 44 -37.86 2.80 19.40
C ASP A 44 -36.66 2.18 20.15
N GLU A 45 -36.47 2.59 21.40
CA GLU A 45 -35.42 2.11 22.32
C GLU A 45 -35.68 0.69 22.86
N SER A 46 -36.91 0.20 22.73
CA SER A 46 -37.25 -1.18 23.09
C SER A 46 -36.61 -2.19 22.14
N ALA A 47 -36.33 -1.79 20.90
CA ALA A 47 -35.69 -2.62 19.90
C ALA A 47 -34.22 -2.90 20.23
N GLY A 48 -33.80 -4.16 20.14
CA GLY A 48 -32.44 -4.60 20.48
C GLY A 48 -31.34 -3.90 19.66
N TYR A 49 -31.60 -3.67 18.37
CA TYR A 49 -30.66 -2.96 17.49
C TYR A 49 -30.46 -1.50 17.90
N THR A 50 -31.56 -0.76 18.12
CA THR A 50 -31.52 0.64 18.56
C THR A 50 -30.72 0.78 19.85
N ARG A 51 -30.96 -0.11 20.82
CA ARG A 51 -30.23 -0.11 22.09
C ARG A 51 -28.74 -0.36 21.92
N TRP A 52 -28.35 -1.31 21.06
CA TRP A 52 -26.95 -1.54 20.73
C TRP A 52 -26.32 -0.33 20.04
N ALA A 53 -27.04 0.30 19.11
CA ALA A 53 -26.58 1.47 18.38
C ALA A 53 -26.37 2.67 19.32
N TYR A 54 -27.33 2.94 20.23
CA TYR A 54 -27.21 4.02 21.22
C TYR A 54 -26.11 3.77 22.24
N ASN A 55 -25.92 2.53 22.71
CA ASN A 55 -24.78 2.19 23.58
C ASN A 55 -23.43 2.34 22.88
N SER A 56 -23.36 2.01 21.59
CA SER A 56 -22.15 2.19 20.78
C SER A 56 -21.88 3.67 20.52
N LEU A 57 -22.94 4.43 20.20
CA LEU A 57 -22.91 5.88 20.02
C LEU A 57 -22.41 6.58 21.29
N ASP A 58 -22.92 6.21 22.46
CA ASP A 58 -22.53 6.81 23.73
C ASP A 58 -21.03 6.69 23.99
N ARG A 59 -20.42 5.54 23.65
CA ARG A 59 -18.97 5.33 23.82
C ARG A 59 -18.15 6.26 22.92
N VAL A 60 -18.53 6.39 21.66
CA VAL A 60 -17.79 7.26 20.72
C VAL A 60 -18.06 8.74 20.96
N MET A 61 -19.22 9.08 21.55
CA MET A 61 -19.61 10.45 21.89
C MET A 61 -19.00 10.96 23.19
N GLU A 62 -18.33 10.14 23.99
CA GLU A 62 -17.75 10.52 25.30
C GLU A 62 -17.05 11.90 25.31
N PRO A 63 -16.12 12.22 24.38
CA PRO A 63 -15.42 13.52 24.39
C PRO A 63 -16.27 14.71 23.90
N PHE A 64 -17.35 14.48 23.15
CA PHE A 64 -18.18 15.53 22.57
C PHE A 64 -19.56 15.65 23.23
N ARG A 65 -19.82 14.82 24.24
CA ARG A 65 -21.12 14.70 24.89
C ARG A 65 -21.50 16.01 25.56
N GLY A 66 -22.69 16.52 25.24
CA GLY A 66 -23.27 17.69 25.90
C GLY A 66 -22.54 19.01 25.61
N ILE A 67 -21.69 19.07 24.58
CA ILE A 67 -21.11 20.34 24.10
C ILE A 67 -22.21 21.27 23.60
N PHE A 68 -23.24 20.70 22.96
CA PHE A 68 -24.42 21.42 22.50
C PHE A 68 -25.69 20.82 23.08
N THR A 69 -26.70 21.67 23.29
CA THR A 69 -28.04 21.24 23.70
C THR A 69 -28.75 20.58 22.52
N PRO A 70 -29.28 19.36 22.67
CA PRO A 70 -30.10 18.71 21.64
C PRO A 70 -31.37 19.51 21.35
N ILE A 71 -31.84 19.46 20.10
CA ILE A 71 -33.11 20.05 19.68
C ILE A 71 -34.14 18.93 19.62
N GLU A 72 -35.16 19.03 20.46
CA GLU A 72 -36.27 18.08 20.51
C GLU A 72 -37.38 18.50 19.53
N PHE A 73 -37.95 17.54 18.82
CA PHE A 73 -39.13 17.74 17.96
C PHE A 73 -40.38 17.15 18.62
N GLU A 74 -41.56 17.34 18.01
CA GLU A 74 -42.78 16.66 18.47
C GLU A 74 -42.62 15.14 18.39
N GLY A 75 -42.85 14.45 19.51
CA GLY A 75 -42.73 13.01 19.65
C GLY A 75 -41.39 12.56 20.24
N ALA A 76 -40.81 11.48 19.69
CA ALA A 76 -39.56 10.88 20.17
C ALA A 76 -38.32 11.28 19.35
N SER A 77 -38.47 12.19 18.38
CA SER A 77 -37.39 12.60 17.47
C SER A 77 -36.52 13.69 18.09
N VAL A 78 -35.20 13.50 18.06
CA VAL A 78 -34.22 14.42 18.65
C VAL A 78 -33.09 14.67 17.66
N LEU A 79 -32.84 15.94 17.33
CA LEU A 79 -31.66 16.37 16.60
C LEU A 79 -30.55 16.74 17.58
N ASP A 80 -29.63 15.80 17.77
CA ASP A 80 -28.44 16.03 18.60
C ASP A 80 -27.31 16.67 17.77
N THR A 81 -27.16 17.97 17.92
CA THR A 81 -26.12 18.78 17.27
C THR A 81 -24.71 18.39 17.70
N SER A 82 -24.54 17.79 18.89
CA SER A 82 -23.24 17.29 19.34
C SER A 82 -22.78 16.11 18.49
N ILE A 83 -23.70 15.25 18.04
CA ILE A 83 -23.36 14.14 17.14
C ILE A 83 -22.93 14.67 15.77
N LEU A 84 -23.64 15.67 15.23
CA LEU A 84 -23.25 16.33 13.97
C LEU A 84 -21.85 16.93 14.07
N PHE A 85 -21.54 17.60 15.17
CA PHE A 85 -20.20 18.13 15.40
C PHE A 85 -19.15 17.02 15.48
N ALA A 86 -19.44 15.93 16.18
CA ALA A 86 -18.54 14.77 16.26
C ALA A 86 -18.27 14.18 14.87
N MET A 87 -19.28 14.01 14.03
CA MET A 87 -19.13 13.55 12.63
C MET A 87 -18.19 14.44 11.83
N VAL A 88 -18.32 15.77 11.98
CA VAL A 88 -17.38 16.71 11.32
C VAL A 88 -15.95 16.52 11.81
N ILE A 89 -15.74 16.43 13.12
CA ILE A 89 -14.40 16.29 13.69
C ILE A 89 -13.76 14.94 13.31
N TYR A 90 -14.48 13.83 13.49
CA TYR A 90 -14.00 12.51 13.09
C TYR A 90 -13.81 12.40 11.57
N GLY A 91 -14.67 13.03 10.77
CA GLY A 91 -14.50 13.16 9.32
C GLY A 91 -13.21 13.91 8.95
N ILE A 92 -12.88 15.02 9.61
CA ILE A 92 -11.61 15.73 9.41
C ILE A 92 -10.42 14.82 9.76
N ILE A 93 -10.49 14.10 10.89
CA ILE A 93 -9.45 13.15 11.30
C ILE A 93 -9.30 12.04 10.25
N ALA A 94 -10.40 11.52 9.71
CA ALA A 94 -10.38 10.50 8.66
C ALA A 94 -9.70 11.03 7.38
N ILE A 95 -10.02 12.25 6.94
CA ILE A 95 -9.39 12.90 5.78
C ILE A 95 -7.89 13.11 6.03
N ALA A 96 -7.51 13.56 7.22
CA ALA A 96 -6.11 13.74 7.59
C ALA A 96 -5.34 12.40 7.58
N LEU A 97 -5.91 11.35 8.16
CA LEU A 97 -5.33 9.99 8.14
C LEU A 97 -5.22 9.44 6.72
N ARG A 98 -6.25 9.64 5.89
CA ARG A 98 -6.23 9.24 4.47
C ARG A 98 -5.11 9.95 3.72
N SER A 99 -4.98 11.27 3.91
CA SER A 99 -3.93 12.08 3.30
C SER A 99 -2.53 11.63 3.76
N LEU A 100 -2.38 11.29 5.04
CA LEU A 100 -1.15 10.72 5.58
C LEU A 100 -0.82 9.38 4.93
N LEU A 101 -1.79 8.46 4.82
CA LEU A 101 -1.63 7.16 4.17
C LEU A 101 -1.24 7.30 2.70
N ASP A 102 -1.88 8.20 1.96
CA ASP A 102 -1.58 8.45 0.55
C ASP A 102 -0.18 9.04 0.39
N TRP A 103 0.22 9.98 1.27
CA TRP A 103 1.58 10.52 1.31
C TRP A 103 2.64 9.44 1.63
N LEU A 104 2.39 8.56 2.61
CA LEU A 104 3.26 7.41 2.91
C LEU A 104 3.41 6.50 1.69
N THR A 105 2.30 6.23 1.00
CA THR A 105 2.28 5.38 -0.20
C THR A 105 3.13 5.98 -1.31
N PHE A 106 2.92 7.26 -1.61
CA PHE A 106 3.68 7.96 -2.64
C PHE A 106 5.18 7.96 -2.34
N ARG A 107 5.54 8.18 -1.08
CA ARG A 107 6.94 8.20 -0.64
C ARG A 107 7.61 6.83 -0.77
N LEU A 108 6.88 5.75 -0.51
CA LEU A 108 7.36 4.37 -0.71
C LEU A 108 7.57 4.02 -2.18
N VAL A 109 6.58 4.33 -3.04
CA VAL A 109 6.64 3.99 -4.48
C VAL A 109 7.78 4.74 -5.18
N LYS A 110 8.01 6.00 -4.82
CA LYS A 110 9.10 6.80 -5.41
C LYS A 110 10.49 6.22 -5.11
N ALA A 111 10.68 5.58 -3.94
CA ALA A 111 11.95 4.95 -3.59
C ALA A 111 12.26 3.72 -4.45
N GLN A 112 11.23 2.97 -4.88
CA GLN A 112 11.40 1.76 -5.71
C GLN A 112 11.71 2.10 -7.17
N ARG A 113 11.05 3.11 -7.75
CA ARG A 113 11.30 3.51 -9.16
C ARG A 113 12.74 3.91 -9.44
N ALA A 114 13.42 4.53 -8.47
CA ALA A 114 14.83 4.88 -8.60
C ALA A 114 15.75 3.64 -8.70
N HIS A 115 15.37 2.52 -8.07
CA HIS A 115 16.09 1.26 -8.21
C HIS A 115 15.78 0.58 -9.55
N GLU A 116 14.50 0.56 -9.95
CA GLU A 116 14.10 -0.02 -11.25
C GLU A 116 14.80 0.68 -12.43
N GLU A 117 14.89 2.01 -12.39
CA GLU A 117 15.56 2.81 -13.42
C GLU A 117 17.06 2.50 -13.49
N GLN A 118 17.73 2.36 -12.34
CA GLN A 118 19.15 1.97 -12.30
C GLN A 118 19.38 0.56 -12.86
N VAL A 119 18.56 -0.41 -12.45
CA VAL A 119 18.65 -1.79 -12.97
C VAL A 119 18.42 -1.83 -14.48
N ALA A 120 17.49 -1.03 -15.01
CA ALA A 120 17.25 -0.93 -16.45
C ALA A 120 18.43 -0.31 -17.20
N ILE A 121 19.06 0.74 -16.64
CA ILE A 121 20.27 1.36 -17.20
C ILE A 121 21.43 0.37 -17.21
N ASP A 122 21.65 -0.36 -16.12
CA ASP A 122 22.72 -1.34 -16.00
C ASP A 122 22.52 -2.52 -16.96
N ALA A 123 21.28 -3.00 -17.11
CA ALA A 123 20.95 -4.05 -18.08
C ALA A 123 21.12 -3.58 -19.54
N ALA A 124 20.76 -2.32 -19.84
CA ALA A 124 20.99 -1.72 -21.14
C ALA A 124 22.50 -1.58 -21.44
N ALA A 125 23.30 -1.17 -20.46
CA ALA A 125 24.75 -1.10 -20.59
C ALA A 125 25.38 -2.49 -20.80
N ALA A 126 24.92 -3.51 -20.06
CA ALA A 126 25.40 -4.88 -20.19
C ALA A 126 25.06 -5.49 -21.56
N SER A 127 23.85 -5.26 -22.07
CA SER A 127 23.46 -5.71 -23.42
C SER A 127 24.22 -4.99 -24.53
N ALA A 128 24.49 -3.69 -24.39
CA ALA A 128 25.34 -2.94 -25.32
C ALA A 128 26.79 -3.46 -25.31
N ALA A 129 27.35 -3.74 -24.14
CA ALA A 129 28.70 -4.31 -24.01
C ALA A 129 28.80 -5.70 -24.66
N ALA A 130 27.77 -6.54 -24.51
CA ALA A 130 27.70 -7.86 -25.14
C ALA A 130 27.59 -7.78 -26.68
N ALA A 131 26.93 -6.75 -27.22
CA ALA A 131 26.83 -6.54 -28.67
C ALA A 131 28.14 -6.07 -29.32
N ILE A 132 29.01 -5.39 -28.56
CA ILE A 132 30.32 -4.88 -29.02
C ILE A 132 31.44 -5.93 -28.83
N ALA A 133 31.21 -6.96 -27.99
CA ALA A 133 32.16 -8.05 -27.84
C ALA A 133 32.46 -8.68 -29.22
N PRO A 134 33.75 -8.82 -29.60
CA PRO A 134 34.10 -9.36 -30.90
C PRO A 134 33.51 -10.77 -31.02
N GLN A 135 32.60 -10.94 -31.97
CA GLN A 135 32.09 -12.26 -32.37
C GLN A 135 33.31 -13.13 -32.61
N ALA A 136 33.52 -14.14 -31.77
CA ALA A 136 34.61 -15.09 -31.94
C ALA A 136 34.45 -15.69 -33.34
N TYR A 137 35.36 -15.33 -34.24
CA TYR A 137 35.39 -15.85 -35.61
C TYR A 137 35.28 -17.37 -35.54
N PRO A 138 34.38 -18.02 -36.32
CA PRO A 138 34.30 -19.47 -36.31
C PRO A 138 35.68 -20.02 -36.65
N ALA A 139 36.20 -20.90 -35.79
CA ALA A 139 37.49 -21.53 -35.99
C ALA A 139 37.55 -22.09 -37.41
N THR A 140 38.50 -21.59 -38.22
CA THR A 140 38.79 -22.12 -39.55
C THR A 140 38.94 -23.64 -39.43
N PRO A 141 38.19 -24.46 -40.20
CA PRO A 141 38.32 -25.90 -40.12
C PRO A 141 39.78 -26.27 -40.40
N ALA A 142 40.42 -26.93 -39.42
CA ALA A 142 41.78 -27.41 -39.57
C ALA A 142 41.82 -28.41 -40.74
N VAL A 143 42.54 -28.06 -41.80
CA VAL A 143 42.81 -28.96 -42.92
C VAL A 143 43.62 -30.15 -42.38
N PRO A 144 43.14 -31.40 -42.50
CA PRO A 144 43.91 -32.55 -42.03
C PRO A 144 45.19 -32.67 -42.85
N ALA A 145 46.33 -32.55 -42.19
CA ALA A 145 47.64 -32.76 -42.80
C ALA A 145 47.75 -34.21 -43.31
N THR A 146 47.99 -34.37 -44.61
CA THR A 146 48.24 -35.67 -45.22
C THR A 146 49.61 -36.20 -44.78
N PRO A 147 49.75 -37.46 -44.35
CA PRO A 147 51.04 -38.02 -43.94
C PRO A 147 52.03 -38.07 -45.12
N PRO A 148 53.35 -37.89 -44.88
CA PRO A 148 54.35 -37.95 -45.94
C PRO A 148 54.47 -39.38 -46.51
N ALA A 149 54.46 -39.50 -47.83
CA ALA A 149 54.68 -40.75 -48.54
C ALA A 149 56.11 -41.26 -48.32
N THR A 150 56.24 -42.54 -48.00
CA THR A 150 57.52 -43.27 -47.88
C THR A 150 58.16 -43.39 -49.26
N PRO A 151 59.45 -43.03 -49.46
CA PRO A 151 60.11 -43.20 -50.76
C PRO A 151 60.39 -44.68 -51.05
N ASP A 152 59.98 -45.14 -52.23
CA ASP A 152 60.25 -46.46 -52.79
C ASP A 152 61.70 -46.55 -53.30
N PRO A 153 62.54 -47.48 -52.82
CA PRO A 153 63.92 -47.59 -53.26
C PRO A 153 64.02 -48.55 -54.46
N ASN A 154 63.58 -48.15 -55.65
CA ASN A 154 63.96 -48.89 -56.86
C ASN A 154 63.88 -48.11 -58.18
N THR A 155 64.91 -47.31 -58.43
CA THR A 155 65.43 -46.91 -59.76
C THR A 155 66.88 -46.48 -59.49
N GLY A 156 67.97 -47.06 -59.98
CA GLY A 156 68.23 -47.95 -61.09
C GLY A 156 69.37 -47.34 -61.92
N THR A 157 70.62 -47.73 -61.66
CA THR A 157 71.76 -47.94 -62.60
C THR A 157 72.97 -48.44 -61.82
#